data_AF-A0A358M790-F1
#
_entry.id   AF-A0A358M790-F1
#
_cell.length_a   1.000
_cell.length_b   1.000
_cell.length_c   1.000
_cell.angle_alpha   90.00
_cell.angle_beta   90.00
_cell.angle_gamma   90.00
#
_symmetry.space_group_name_H-M   'P 1'
#
loop_
_entity.id
_entity.type
_entity.pdbx_description
1 polymer ?
#
loop_
_entity_poly.entity_id
_entity_poly.type
_entity_poly.pdbx_seq_one_letter_code
_entity_poly.pdbx_strand_id
1 'polypeptide(L)'
;MMGFMGLGMAQQAGGVNAQTLYAMGQQAQQQNAQPAAGNSWLCSCGTQNGGKFCENCGKPKPSADWMCSCGTRNKGKFCSECGKPKPEQSEFYRCETCG
;
A
#
# COMPACT_ATOMS: atom_id res chain seq x y z
N MET A 1 41.51 0.12 -7.87
CA MET A 1 41.90 -1.30 -7.79
C MET A 1 40.73 -2.05 -7.18
N MET A 2 39.80 -2.48 -8.03
CA MET A 2 38.52 -3.13 -7.69
C MET A 2 38.65 -4.63 -8.00
N GLY A 3 38.84 -5.45 -6.99
CA GLY A 3 38.82 -6.90 -7.10
C GLY A 3 38.97 -7.53 -5.72
N PHE A 4 38.17 -8.57 -5.45
CA PHE A 4 38.12 -9.41 -4.24
C PHE A 4 37.04 -9.21 -3.17
N MET A 5 36.02 -8.38 -3.37
CA MET A 5 34.81 -8.43 -2.50
C MET A 5 33.76 -9.43 -3.04
N GLY A 6 34.16 -10.69 -3.27
CA GLY A 6 33.30 -11.67 -3.97
C GLY A 6 33.58 -13.16 -3.74
N LEU A 7 34.45 -13.54 -2.79
CA LEU A 7 34.77 -14.94 -2.47
C LEU A 7 34.39 -15.36 -1.04
N GLY A 8 33.52 -14.61 -0.35
CA GLY A 8 33.03 -14.95 1.01
C GLY A 8 31.56 -15.40 1.10
N MET A 9 30.77 -15.23 0.04
CA MET A 9 29.32 -15.54 0.01
C MET A 9 29.00 -16.86 -0.72
N ALA A 10 30.00 -17.55 -1.28
CA ALA A 10 29.79 -18.78 -2.05
C ALA A 10 29.97 -20.06 -1.22
N GLN A 11 30.56 -19.98 -0.01
CA GLN A 11 30.83 -21.16 0.83
C GLN A 11 29.72 -21.44 1.86
N GLN A 12 28.64 -20.66 1.87
CA GLN A 12 27.42 -20.92 2.65
C GLN A 12 26.28 -21.43 1.74
N ALA A 13 26.63 -22.22 0.72
CA ALA A 13 25.72 -22.90 -0.19
C ALA A 13 25.37 -24.31 0.34
N GLY A 14 24.75 -24.38 1.53
CA GLY A 14 24.48 -25.68 2.17
C GLY A 14 23.26 -25.76 3.08
N GLY A 15 22.38 -24.76 3.10
CA GLY A 15 21.15 -24.83 3.89
C GLY A 15 20.56 -23.47 4.15
N VAL A 16 19.69 -23.01 3.24
CA VAL A 16 18.80 -21.88 3.54
C VAL A 16 17.85 -22.31 4.66
N ASN A 17 18.06 -21.75 5.85
CA ASN A 17 17.27 -22.04 7.03
C ASN A 17 15.89 -21.39 6.89
N ALA A 18 14.81 -22.18 6.99
CA ALA A 18 13.45 -21.71 6.84
C ALA A 18 13.08 -20.60 7.85
N GLN A 19 13.66 -20.59 9.06
CA GLN A 19 13.45 -19.47 9.99
C GLN A 19 14.05 -18.15 9.46
N THR A 20 15.15 -18.18 8.70
CA THR A 20 15.73 -16.97 8.10
C THR A 20 14.86 -16.42 6.97
N LEU A 21 14.20 -17.30 6.21
CA LEU A 21 13.19 -16.91 5.21
C LEU A 21 11.95 -16.28 5.85
N TYR A 22 11.48 -16.84 6.98
CA TYR A 22 10.35 -16.24 7.73
C TYR A 22 10.69 -14.88 8.34
N ALA A 23 11.93 -14.65 8.77
CA ALA A 23 12.38 -13.35 9.25
C ALA A 23 12.39 -12.28 8.13
N MET A 24 12.79 -12.65 6.91
CA MET A 24 12.77 -11.74 5.76
C MET A 24 11.36 -11.48 5.22
N GLY A 25 10.44 -12.46 5.35
CA GLY A 25 9.02 -12.30 5.02
C GLY A 25 8.30 -11.26 5.88
N GLN A 26 8.70 -11.08 7.14
CA GLN A 26 8.13 -10.03 7.99
C GLN A 26 8.54 -8.62 7.57
N GLN A 27 9.76 -8.42 7.01
CA GLN A 27 10.19 -7.10 6.53
C GLN A 27 9.52 -6.69 5.21
N ALA A 28 9.05 -7.64 4.40
CA ALA A 28 8.30 -7.35 3.17
C ALA A 28 6.82 -6.95 3.41
N GLN A 29 6.26 -7.20 4.60
CA GLN A 29 4.89 -6.80 4.95
C GLN A 29 4.77 -5.38 5.53
N GLN A 30 5.89 -4.67 5.74
CA GLN A 30 5.91 -3.35 6.36
C GLN A 30 5.73 -2.17 5.39
N GLN A 31 5.24 -2.39 4.17
CA GLN A 31 4.86 -1.30 3.26
C GLN A 31 3.33 -1.12 3.13
N ASN A 32 2.53 -1.57 4.10
CA ASN A 32 1.07 -1.35 4.05
C ASN A 32 0.30 -1.38 5.37
N ALA A 33 0.97 -1.15 6.51
CA ALA A 33 0.32 -1.09 7.82
C ALA A 33 0.79 0.14 8.60
N GLN A 34 0.57 1.32 8.05
CA GLN A 34 0.46 2.51 8.89
C GLN A 34 -1.00 2.57 9.36
N PRO A 35 -1.31 2.47 10.66
CA PRO A 35 -2.61 2.84 11.15
C PRO A 35 -2.71 4.35 10.95
N ALA A 36 -3.28 4.76 9.82
CA ALA A 36 -3.65 6.15 9.59
C ALA A 36 -4.73 6.49 10.63
N ALA A 37 -4.28 6.98 11.78
CA ALA A 37 -5.10 7.71 12.72
C ALA A 37 -5.80 8.81 11.91
N GLY A 38 -7.11 8.64 11.68
CA GLY A 38 -7.93 9.65 10.99
C GLY A 38 -8.94 9.13 9.97
N ASN A 39 -8.97 7.84 9.63
CA ASN A 39 -9.79 7.37 8.51
C ASN A 39 -10.83 6.29 8.88
N SER A 40 -11.50 6.48 10.02
CA SER A 40 -12.71 5.73 10.37
C SER A 40 -13.77 5.88 9.27
N TRP A 41 -14.34 4.78 8.81
CA TRP A 41 -15.40 4.77 7.80
C TRP A 41 -16.62 4.01 8.30
N LEU A 42 -17.80 4.51 7.96
CA LEU A 42 -19.05 3.83 8.25
C LEU A 42 -19.31 2.80 7.14
N CYS A 43 -19.44 1.53 7.54
CA CYS A 43 -19.84 0.48 6.62
C CYS A 43 -21.32 0.60 6.28
N SER A 44 -21.73 0.09 5.12
CA SER A 44 -23.14 -0.01 4.74
C SER A 44 -23.99 -0.82 5.72
N CYS A 45 -23.37 -1.62 6.60
CA CYS A 45 -24.04 -2.33 7.69
C CYS A 45 -24.23 -1.49 8.97
N GLY A 46 -23.76 -0.24 9.00
CA GLY A 46 -23.86 0.67 10.15
C GLY A 46 -22.69 0.61 11.14
N THR A 47 -21.70 -0.27 10.93
CA THR A 47 -20.52 -0.38 11.80
C THR A 47 -19.44 0.61 11.41
N GLN A 48 -18.85 1.32 12.38
CA GLN A 48 -17.67 2.16 12.16
C GLN A 48 -16.41 1.29 12.20
N ASN A 49 -15.56 1.42 11.18
CA ASN A 49 -14.36 0.58 11.02
C ASN A 49 -13.12 1.44 10.78
N GLY A 50 -11.97 1.00 11.31
CA GLY A 50 -10.66 1.62 11.08
C GLY A 50 -9.77 0.90 10.06
N GLY A 51 -10.10 -0.37 9.74
CA GLY A 51 -9.31 -1.21 8.84
C GLY A 51 -9.69 -1.10 7.35
N LYS A 52 -9.04 -1.93 6.53
CA LYS A 52 -9.36 -2.10 5.09
C LYS A 52 -10.68 -2.84 4.84
N PHE A 53 -11.19 -3.54 5.86
CA PHE A 53 -12.41 -4.33 5.82
C PHE A 53 -13.29 -4.01 7.02
N CYS A 54 -14.58 -4.26 6.88
CA CYS A 54 -15.54 -4.15 7.97
C CYS A 54 -15.37 -5.35 8.90
N GLU A 55 -15.22 -5.09 10.20
CA GLU A 55 -15.08 -6.12 11.24
C GLU A 55 -16.37 -6.92 11.44
N ASN A 56 -17.52 -6.34 11.11
CA ASN A 56 -18.82 -7.00 11.28
C ASN A 56 -19.23 -7.84 10.06
N CYS A 57 -19.06 -7.32 8.84
CA CYS A 57 -19.58 -7.96 7.61
C CYS A 57 -18.50 -8.32 6.57
N GLY A 58 -17.22 -8.07 6.86
CA GLY A 58 -16.10 -8.40 5.98
C GLY A 58 -16.01 -7.58 4.69
N LYS A 59 -16.94 -6.65 4.43
CA LYS A 59 -16.92 -5.82 3.21
C LYS A 59 -15.70 -4.89 3.20
N PRO A 60 -15.04 -4.69 2.05
CA PRO A 60 -13.91 -3.79 1.96
C PRO A 60 -14.35 -2.34 2.17
N LYS A 61 -13.41 -1.50 2.60
CA LYS A 61 -13.59 -0.05 2.72
C LYS A 61 -14.03 0.53 1.36
N PRO A 62 -15.14 1.29 1.31
CA PRO A 62 -15.54 2.02 0.11
C PRO A 62 -14.40 2.93 -0.33
N SER A 63 -13.93 2.70 -1.55
CA SER A 63 -12.93 3.55 -2.15
C SER A 63 -13.63 4.80 -2.69
N ALA A 64 -13.20 5.97 -2.22
CA ALA A 64 -13.78 7.23 -2.69
C ALA A 64 -13.61 7.38 -4.21
N ASP A 65 -14.67 7.84 -4.87
CA ASP A 65 -14.67 8.17 -6.28
C ASP A 65 -13.52 9.15 -6.59
N TRP A 66 -12.82 8.94 -7.70
CA TRP A 66 -11.76 9.83 -8.18
C TRP A 66 -11.86 9.98 -9.70
N MET A 67 -11.43 11.14 -10.19
CA MET A 67 -11.34 11.40 -11.63
C MET A 67 -9.94 11.06 -12.10
N CYS A 68 -9.85 10.17 -13.08
CA CYS A 68 -8.60 9.84 -13.72
C CYS A 68 -8.15 10.99 -14.62
N SER A 69 -6.84 11.11 -14.86
CA SER A 69 -6.28 12.08 -15.82
C SER A 69 -6.81 11.88 -17.25
N CYS A 70 -7.41 10.72 -17.56
CA CYS A 70 -8.09 10.43 -18.82
C CYS A 70 -9.56 10.90 -18.85
N GLY A 71 -10.08 11.51 -17.78
CA GLY A 71 -11.46 12.00 -17.68
C GLY A 71 -12.47 11.01 -17.08
N THR A 72 -12.08 9.75 -16.85
CA THR A 72 -12.99 8.71 -16.35
C THR A 72 -13.16 8.78 -14.83
N ARG A 73 -14.40 8.67 -14.34
CA ARG A 73 -14.71 8.53 -12.90
C ARG A 73 -14.54 7.08 -12.44
N ASN A 74 -13.69 6.86 -11.45
CA ASN A 74 -13.28 5.55 -10.99
C ASN A 74 -13.51 5.39 -9.48
N LYS A 75 -13.80 4.17 -9.05
CA LYS A 75 -13.98 3.80 -7.62
C LYS A 75 -12.92 2.82 -7.11
N GLY A 76 -12.02 2.34 -7.96
CA GLY A 76 -10.99 1.37 -7.61
C GLY A 76 -9.65 2.01 -7.28
N LYS A 77 -8.65 1.16 -7.04
CA LYS A 77 -7.23 1.58 -6.98
C LYS A 77 -6.66 1.92 -8.36
N PHE A 78 -7.34 1.56 -9.44
CA PHE A 78 -6.91 1.76 -10.83
C PHE A 78 -8.07 2.27 -11.67
N CYS A 79 -7.72 2.94 -12.77
CA CYS A 79 -8.68 3.38 -13.77
C CYS A 79 -9.16 2.19 -14.62
N SER A 80 -10.46 2.04 -14.80
CA SER A 80 -11.05 0.98 -15.63
C SER A 80 -10.72 1.11 -17.11
N GLU A 81 -10.49 2.34 -17.60
CA GLU A 81 -10.24 2.62 -19.00
C GLU A 81 -8.75 2.57 -19.36
N CYS A 82 -7.87 3.14 -18.54
CA CYS A 82 -6.45 3.28 -18.87
C CYS A 82 -5.49 2.58 -17.89
N GLY A 83 -6.00 1.90 -16.86
CA GLY A 83 -5.18 1.15 -15.89
C GLY A 83 -4.30 2.00 -14.97
N LYS A 84 -4.31 3.34 -15.08
CA LYS A 84 -3.52 4.22 -14.21
C LYS A 84 -3.95 4.08 -12.75
N PRO A 85 -3.02 4.05 -11.79
CA PRO A 85 -3.37 3.99 -10.38
C PRO A 85 -4.08 5.27 -9.93
N LYS A 86 -4.90 5.15 -8.90
CA LYS A 86 -5.51 6.28 -8.20
C LYS A 86 -4.38 7.15 -7.66
N PRO A 87 -4.40 8.49 -7.88
CA PRO A 87 -3.48 9.37 -7.20
C PRO A 87 -3.70 9.21 -5.68
N GLU A 88 -2.69 8.68 -4.98
CA GLU A 88 -2.62 8.83 -3.53
C GLU A 88 -2.61 10.33 -3.28
N GLN A 89 -3.43 10.80 -2.34
CA GLN A 89 -3.61 12.22 -2.08
C GLN A 89 -2.31 12.82 -1.55
N SER A 90 -1.35 13.07 -2.44
CA SER A 90 -0.20 13.95 -2.25
C SER A 90 -0.78 15.36 -2.38
N GLU A 91 -1.17 15.91 -1.24
CA GLU A 91 -0.32 16.80 -0.45
C GLU A 91 -0.23 18.17 -1.14
N PHE A 92 -0.97 19.11 -0.56
CA PHE A 92 -0.91 20.54 -0.80
C PHE A 92 -1.34 21.01 -2.20
N TYR A 93 -2.65 21.26 -2.35
CA TYR A 93 -3.08 22.39 -3.18
C TYR A 93 -2.67 23.67 -2.43
N ARG A 94 -1.38 24.00 -2.44
CA ARG A 94 -0.92 25.30 -1.97
C ARG A 94 -1.47 26.29 -2.98
N CYS A 95 -2.45 27.08 -2.58
CA CYS A 95 -2.93 28.16 -3.40
C CYS A 95 -1.78 29.17 -3.54
N GLU A 96 -1.15 29.21 -4.71
CA GLU A 96 -0.06 30.16 -5.02
C GLU A 96 -0.49 31.63 -4.89
N THR A 97 -1.80 31.87 -4.74
CA THR A 97 -2.38 33.21 -4.59
C THR A 97 -2.56 33.64 -3.12
N CYS A 98 -2.52 32.74 -2.13
CA CYS A 98 -2.77 33.14 -0.72
C CYS A 98 -1.90 32.49 0.37
N GLY A 99 -0.95 31.61 0.05
CA GLY A 99 0.21 31.30 0.92
C GLY A 99 0.00 30.35 2.08
#